data_AF-A0A1A8WKQ1-F1
#
_entry.id   AF-A0A1A8WKQ1-F1
#
_cell.length_a   1.000
_cell.length_b   1.000
_cell.length_c   1.000
_cell.angle_alpha   90.00
_cell.angle_beta   90.00
_cell.angle_gamma   90.00
#
_symmetry.space_group_name_H-M   'P 1'
#
loop_
_entity.id
_entity.type
_entity.pdbx_description
1 polymer ?
#
loop_
_entity_poly.entity_id
_entity_poly.type
_entity_poly.pdbx_seq_one_letter_code
_entity_poly.pdbx_strand_id
1 'polypeptide(L)'
;MVEEDEDLAMLPSFRFYPKLDEGYDLPHYHDDFFEVIEDRLRLVTIISSISEKLLRSFYQVTNMRQHNDQYSERWNYLYYWMGDKVYNIVDNKSEFSEIMDIVNSVKRRVDTNNEKYNEDFFNIEKNEFIKLKKLYDYSQNYDAIQMKVAPSNSVCSHLYHKYMTESYELYSTIKTECSSDTKRAYCRIFRNIENNNLKDKTSRLMCFHINKPVSSEEGRSRMQHGLTGESSRRSDEQGSPMGPR
;
A
#
# COMPACT_ATOMS: atom_id res chain seq x y z
N MET A 1 10.34 13.68 -5.21
CA MET A 1 9.60 12.41 -5.11
C MET A 1 10.64 11.31 -5.24
N VAL A 2 10.74 10.41 -4.26
CA VAL A 2 11.47 9.16 -4.46
C VAL A 2 10.73 8.46 -5.59
N GLU A 3 11.40 8.10 -6.68
CA GLU A 3 10.76 7.26 -7.71
C GLU A 3 10.18 6.03 -7.00
N GLU A 4 8.88 5.79 -7.22
CA GLU A 4 8.27 4.56 -6.72
C GLU A 4 9.05 3.38 -7.30
N ASP A 5 9.51 2.51 -6.41
CA ASP A 5 10.26 1.34 -6.80
C ASP A 5 9.37 0.42 -7.65
N GLU A 6 9.70 0.27 -8.94
CA GLU A 6 8.84 -0.45 -9.91
C GLU A 6 8.49 -1.87 -9.44
N ASP A 7 9.44 -2.56 -8.80
CA ASP A 7 9.22 -3.91 -8.28
C ASP A 7 8.19 -3.91 -7.14
N LEU A 8 8.27 -2.95 -6.23
CA LEU A 8 7.29 -2.79 -5.15
C LEU A 8 5.93 -2.38 -5.69
N ALA A 9 5.87 -1.46 -6.66
CA ALA A 9 4.63 -0.96 -7.25
C ALA A 9 3.78 -2.07 -7.90
N MET A 10 4.40 -3.20 -8.26
CA MET A 10 3.69 -4.36 -8.81
C MET A 10 3.02 -5.25 -7.75
N LEU A 11 3.35 -5.08 -6.45
CA LEU A 11 2.80 -5.90 -5.38
C LEU A 11 1.33 -5.55 -5.07
N PRO A 12 0.46 -6.55 -4.79
CA PRO A 12 -0.96 -6.34 -4.50
C PRO A 12 -1.27 -5.23 -3.50
N SER A 13 -0.62 -5.20 -2.33
CA SER A 13 -0.87 -4.16 -1.32
C SER A 13 -0.44 -2.78 -1.80
N PHE A 14 0.69 -2.70 -2.52
CA PHE A 14 1.23 -1.46 -3.09
C PHE A 14 0.40 -0.95 -4.26
N ARG A 15 -0.37 -1.81 -4.93
CA ARG A 15 -1.36 -1.40 -5.94
C ARG A 15 -2.68 -0.99 -5.34
N PHE A 16 -3.08 -1.54 -4.20
CA PHE A 16 -4.41 -1.32 -3.62
C PHE A 16 -4.47 -0.01 -2.82
N TYR A 17 -3.49 0.24 -1.95
CA TYR A 17 -3.53 1.41 -1.08
C TYR A 17 -3.51 2.75 -1.83
N PRO A 18 -2.73 2.94 -2.91
CA PRO A 18 -2.79 4.17 -3.71
C PRO A 18 -4.19 4.43 -4.28
N LYS A 19 -4.91 3.39 -4.72
CA LYS A 19 -6.28 3.53 -5.21
C LYS A 19 -7.21 4.09 -4.12
N LEU A 20 -7.05 3.64 -2.87
CA LEU A 20 -7.78 4.20 -1.74
C LEU A 20 -7.31 5.62 -1.41
N ASP A 21 -6.02 5.91 -1.57
CA ASP A 21 -5.48 7.25 -1.32
C ASP A 21 -5.96 8.30 -2.33
N GLU A 22 -6.11 7.91 -3.59
CA GLU A 22 -6.77 8.68 -4.65
C GLU A 22 -8.26 8.86 -4.35
N GLY A 23 -8.91 7.80 -3.87
CA GLY A 23 -10.35 7.76 -3.64
C GLY A 23 -11.16 7.72 -4.93
N TYR A 24 -12.48 7.70 -4.82
CA TYR A 24 -13.39 7.76 -5.96
C TYR A 24 -14.23 9.03 -5.91
N ASP A 25 -14.67 9.50 -7.08
CA ASP A 25 -15.65 10.58 -7.13
C ASP A 25 -16.96 10.09 -6.54
N LEU A 26 -17.51 10.90 -5.63
CA LEU A 26 -18.83 10.64 -5.06
C LEU A 26 -19.88 10.86 -6.15
N PRO A 27 -20.93 10.03 -6.17
CA PRO A 27 -21.98 10.17 -7.16
C PRO A 27 -22.69 11.52 -7.01
N HIS A 28 -23.14 12.08 -8.13
CA HIS A 28 -23.99 13.28 -8.12
C HIS A 28 -25.45 12.98 -7.75
N TYR A 29 -25.79 11.73 -7.47
CA TYR A 29 -27.12 11.30 -7.04
C TYR A 29 -27.13 10.95 -5.55
N HIS A 30 -28.31 11.07 -4.95
CA HIS A 30 -28.54 10.80 -3.53
C HIS A 30 -28.37 9.32 -3.21
N ASP A 31 -27.57 9.02 -2.19
CA ASP A 31 -27.39 7.67 -1.66
C ASP A 31 -27.57 7.72 -0.14
N ASP A 32 -28.78 7.37 0.32
CA ASP A 32 -29.21 7.44 1.73
C ASP A 32 -28.24 6.70 2.67
N PHE A 33 -27.57 5.66 2.17
CA PHE A 33 -26.60 4.94 2.98
C PHE A 33 -25.34 5.78 3.18
N PHE A 34 -24.80 6.36 2.11
CA PHE A 34 -23.58 7.16 2.20
C PHE A 34 -23.79 8.50 2.90
N GLU A 35 -24.98 9.08 2.85
CA GLU A 35 -25.32 10.26 3.67
C GLU A 35 -25.24 9.98 5.16
N VAL A 36 -25.78 8.84 5.61
CA VAL A 36 -25.66 8.41 7.02
C VAL A 36 -24.19 8.20 7.43
N ILE A 37 -23.36 7.68 6.52
CA ILE A 37 -21.93 7.51 6.78
C ILE A 37 -21.21 8.87 6.82
N GLU A 38 -21.55 9.79 5.92
CA GLU A 38 -21.03 11.16 5.91
C GLU A 38 -21.38 11.89 7.22
N ASP A 39 -22.63 11.81 7.66
CA ASP A 39 -23.07 12.39 8.93
C ASP A 39 -22.30 11.84 10.13
N ARG A 40 -22.11 10.52 10.17
CA ARG A 40 -21.29 9.88 11.22
C ARG A 40 -19.85 10.37 11.20
N LEU A 41 -19.23 10.46 10.02
CA LEU A 41 -17.87 10.98 9.89
C LEU A 41 -17.79 12.45 10.34
N ARG A 42 -18.78 13.28 10.00
CA ARG A 42 -18.87 14.69 10.41
C ARG A 42 -18.98 14.87 11.93
N LEU A 43 -19.68 13.96 12.62
CA LEU A 43 -19.81 13.99 14.07
C LEU A 43 -18.50 13.68 14.81
N VAL A 44 -17.59 12.94 14.19
CA VAL A 44 -16.30 12.59 14.77
C VAL A 44 -15.28 13.68 14.45
N THR A 45 -15.33 14.77 15.20
CA THR A 45 -14.55 16.00 14.95
C THR A 45 -13.04 15.78 14.90
N ILE A 46 -12.51 14.81 15.66
CA ILE A 46 -11.08 14.49 15.72
C ILE A 46 -10.52 13.98 14.37
N ILE A 47 -11.35 13.37 13.52
CA ILE A 47 -10.96 12.90 12.17
C ILE A 47 -11.49 13.79 11.04
N SER A 48 -11.96 15.00 11.35
CA SER A 48 -12.52 15.93 10.36
C SER A 48 -11.58 16.16 9.16
N SER A 49 -10.26 16.22 9.41
CA SER A 49 -9.24 16.41 8.37
C SER A 49 -9.13 15.27 7.35
N ILE A 50 -9.61 14.06 7.67
CA ILE A 50 -9.57 12.89 6.79
C ILE A 50 -10.96 12.39 6.38
N SER A 51 -12.03 13.01 6.88
CA SER A 51 -13.41 12.51 6.74
C SER A 51 -13.85 12.35 5.27
N GLU A 52 -13.59 13.35 4.43
CA GLU A 52 -13.91 13.26 3.00
C GLU A 52 -13.14 12.13 2.30
N LYS A 53 -11.85 11.98 2.64
CA LYS A 53 -11.00 10.93 2.08
C LYS A 53 -11.50 9.52 2.48
N LEU A 54 -11.93 9.36 3.73
CA LEU A 54 -12.56 8.12 4.19
C LEU A 54 -13.85 7.83 3.42
N LEU A 55 -14.73 8.82 3.28
CA LEU A 55 -16.00 8.68 2.57
C LEU A 55 -15.81 8.22 1.12
N ARG A 56 -14.91 8.88 0.38
CA ARG A 56 -14.56 8.53 -1.01
C ARG A 56 -14.02 7.10 -1.13
N SER A 57 -13.22 6.66 -0.15
CA SER A 57 -12.64 5.32 -0.14
C SER A 57 -13.66 4.24 0.23
N PHE A 58 -14.59 4.54 1.14
CA PHE A 58 -15.72 3.67 1.44
C PHE A 58 -16.58 3.49 0.19
N TYR A 59 -16.88 4.58 -0.52
CA TYR A 59 -17.63 4.52 -1.77
C TYR A 59 -16.91 3.67 -2.83
N GLN A 60 -15.60 3.84 -2.98
CA GLN A 60 -14.79 3.04 -3.89
C GLN A 60 -14.89 1.54 -3.60
N VAL A 61 -14.64 1.13 -2.35
CA VAL A 61 -14.57 -0.28 -1.95
C VAL A 61 -15.94 -0.97 -2.04
N THR A 62 -17.00 -0.26 -1.69
CA THR A 62 -18.37 -0.78 -1.77
C THR A 62 -18.83 -1.00 -3.21
N ASN A 63 -18.37 -0.16 -4.14
CA ASN A 63 -18.71 -0.25 -5.56
C ASN A 63 -17.68 -1.03 -6.40
N MET A 64 -16.72 -1.70 -5.75
CA MET A 64 -15.78 -2.58 -6.46
C MET A 64 -16.53 -3.71 -7.17
N ARG A 65 -16.13 -4.00 -8.41
CA ARG A 65 -16.73 -5.09 -9.19
C ARG A 65 -16.20 -6.44 -8.71
N GLN A 66 -17.08 -7.44 -8.63
CA GLN A 66 -16.74 -8.80 -8.15
C GLN A 66 -15.62 -9.49 -8.93
N HIS A 67 -15.43 -9.17 -10.21
CA HIS A 67 -14.36 -9.73 -11.04
C HIS A 67 -13.00 -9.03 -10.85
N ASN A 68 -12.91 -8.02 -9.97
CA ASN A 68 -11.61 -7.44 -9.61
C ASN A 68 -10.80 -8.48 -8.83
N ASP A 69 -9.51 -8.61 -9.16
CA ASP A 69 -8.56 -9.56 -8.56
C ASP A 69 -8.42 -9.37 -7.05
N GLN A 70 -8.63 -8.16 -6.54
CA GLN A 70 -8.52 -7.81 -5.13
C GLN A 70 -9.89 -7.65 -4.46
N TYR A 71 -10.98 -8.07 -5.12
CA TYR A 71 -12.34 -7.92 -4.60
C TYR A 71 -12.53 -8.66 -3.27
N SER A 72 -12.08 -9.91 -3.14
CA SER A 72 -12.27 -10.69 -1.91
C SER A 72 -11.58 -10.07 -0.69
N GLU A 73 -10.44 -9.41 -0.89
CA GLU A 73 -9.60 -8.85 0.17
C GLU A 73 -9.87 -7.37 0.46
N ARG A 74 -10.74 -6.72 -0.34
CA ARG A 74 -11.01 -5.28 -0.26
C ARG A 74 -11.39 -4.78 1.13
N TRP A 75 -12.09 -5.59 1.92
CA TRP A 75 -12.48 -5.23 3.28
C TRP A 75 -11.28 -5.19 4.23
N ASN A 76 -10.40 -6.18 4.17
CA ASN A 76 -9.20 -6.19 4.99
C ASN A 76 -8.26 -5.04 4.60
N TYR A 77 -8.09 -4.78 3.30
CA TYR A 77 -7.35 -3.60 2.84
C TYR A 77 -7.97 -2.30 3.33
N LEU A 78 -9.29 -2.15 3.25
CA LEU A 78 -9.97 -0.95 3.75
C LEU A 78 -9.78 -0.76 5.24
N TYR A 79 -9.89 -1.84 6.03
CA TYR A 79 -9.65 -1.81 7.47
C TYR A 79 -8.23 -1.35 7.79
N TYR A 80 -7.20 -1.97 7.19
CA TYR A 80 -5.81 -1.62 7.48
C TYR A 80 -5.44 -0.23 6.96
N TRP A 81 -6.01 0.21 5.84
CA TRP A 81 -5.81 1.54 5.30
C TRP A 81 -6.46 2.61 6.18
N MET A 82 -7.71 2.42 6.61
CA MET A 82 -8.38 3.37 7.49
C MET A 82 -7.67 3.40 8.85
N GLY A 83 -7.34 2.25 9.41
CA GLY A 83 -6.72 2.16 10.72
C GLY A 83 -5.35 2.84 10.77
N ASP A 84 -4.57 2.78 9.70
CA ASP A 84 -3.30 3.52 9.58
C ASP A 84 -3.52 5.03 9.70
N LYS A 85 -4.55 5.57 9.02
CA LYS A 85 -4.90 6.99 9.11
C LYS A 85 -5.44 7.39 10.47
N VAL A 86 -6.30 6.56 11.06
CA VAL A 86 -6.88 6.84 12.38
C VAL A 86 -5.78 6.84 13.44
N TYR A 87 -4.88 5.86 13.44
CA TYR A 87 -3.75 5.84 14.38
C TYR A 87 -2.68 6.92 14.11
N ASN A 88 -2.71 7.62 12.97
CA ASN A 88 -1.91 8.84 12.79
C ASN A 88 -2.52 10.06 13.50
N ILE A 89 -3.76 9.94 13.99
CA ILE A 89 -4.53 11.00 14.67
C ILE A 89 -4.71 10.67 16.16
N VAL A 90 -5.02 9.42 16.49
CA VAL A 90 -5.27 8.96 17.87
C VAL A 90 -4.21 7.99 18.34
N ASP A 91 -3.98 7.93 19.66
CA ASP A 91 -2.98 7.04 20.26
C ASP A 91 -3.58 5.95 21.16
N ASN A 92 -4.83 6.09 21.60
CA ASN A 92 -5.47 5.10 22.47
C ASN A 92 -6.43 4.19 21.71
N LYS A 93 -6.50 2.93 22.16
CA LYS A 93 -7.33 1.88 21.56
C LYS A 93 -8.82 2.17 21.62
N SER A 94 -9.31 2.86 22.65
CA SER A 94 -10.76 3.13 22.80
C SER A 94 -11.26 4.04 21.69
N GLU A 95 -10.58 5.18 21.48
CA GLU A 95 -10.90 6.10 20.38
C GLU A 95 -10.74 5.42 19.03
N PHE A 96 -9.66 4.65 18.83
CA PHE A 96 -9.49 3.88 17.60
C PHE A 96 -10.68 2.94 17.35
N SER A 97 -11.09 2.17 18.35
CA SER A 97 -12.22 1.23 18.24
C SER A 97 -13.52 1.94 17.87
N GLU A 98 -13.82 3.07 18.52
CA GLU A 98 -15.03 3.86 18.27
C GLU A 98 -15.06 4.39 16.83
N ILE A 99 -13.95 4.95 16.36
CA ILE A 99 -13.82 5.50 15.02
C ILE A 99 -13.90 4.37 13.97
N MET A 100 -13.21 3.26 14.20
CA MET A 100 -13.16 2.13 13.28
C MET A 100 -14.50 1.38 13.17
N ASP A 101 -15.46 1.56 14.09
CA ASP A 101 -16.80 1.01 13.94
C ASP A 101 -17.54 1.58 12.71
N ILE A 102 -17.13 2.75 12.20
CA ILE A 102 -17.68 3.31 10.97
C ILE A 102 -17.42 2.36 9.80
N VAL A 103 -16.19 1.87 9.60
CA VAL A 103 -15.90 0.91 8.52
C VAL A 103 -16.58 -0.44 8.75
N ASN A 104 -16.79 -0.84 10.00
CA ASN A 104 -17.56 -2.04 10.33
C ASN A 104 -19.01 -1.93 9.87
N SER A 105 -19.61 -0.76 10.09
CA SER A 105 -20.96 -0.46 9.63
C SER A 105 -21.06 -0.40 8.10
N VAL A 106 -20.01 0.10 7.43
CA VAL A 106 -19.94 0.09 5.98
C VAL A 106 -19.91 -1.34 5.44
N LYS A 107 -19.01 -2.18 5.97
CA LYS A 107 -18.90 -3.59 5.59
C LYS A 107 -20.22 -4.32 5.80
N ARG A 108 -20.81 -4.23 7.00
CA ARG A 108 -22.04 -4.93 7.36
C ARG A 108 -23.19 -4.66 6.39
N ARG A 109 -23.32 -3.42 5.90
CA ARG A 109 -24.44 -3.03 5.03
C ARG A 109 -24.26 -3.49 3.57
N VAL A 110 -23.03 -3.62 3.10
CA VAL A 110 -22.74 -3.89 1.69
C VAL A 110 -22.31 -5.33 1.43
N ASP A 111 -21.65 -5.96 2.40
CA ASP A 111 -21.19 -7.33 2.24
C ASP A 111 -22.38 -8.28 2.26
N THR A 112 -22.53 -9.08 1.20
CA THR A 112 -23.73 -9.88 0.95
C THR A 112 -24.01 -10.94 2.01
N ASN A 113 -23.01 -11.27 2.82
CA ASN A 113 -23.12 -12.20 3.94
C ASN A 113 -23.47 -11.52 5.26
N ASN A 114 -23.64 -10.18 5.28
CA ASN A 114 -23.81 -9.37 6.49
C ASN A 114 -22.65 -9.58 7.50
N GLU A 115 -21.46 -9.90 6.98
CA GLU A 115 -20.29 -10.23 7.80
C GLU A 115 -19.65 -8.96 8.36
N LYS A 116 -19.74 -8.79 9.69
CA LYS A 116 -18.97 -7.78 10.40
C LYS A 116 -17.47 -8.16 10.45
N TYR A 117 -16.61 -7.20 10.77
CA TYR A 117 -15.25 -7.57 11.17
C TYR A 117 -15.28 -8.34 12.49
N ASN A 118 -14.29 -9.20 12.71
CA ASN A 118 -14.10 -9.87 13.99
C ASN A 118 -13.79 -8.82 15.06
N GLU A 119 -14.37 -8.96 16.25
CA GLU A 119 -14.21 -8.03 17.38
C GLU A 119 -12.75 -7.84 17.81
N ASP A 120 -11.89 -8.83 17.56
CA ASP A 120 -10.45 -8.74 17.77
C ASP A 120 -9.82 -7.57 17.02
N PHE A 121 -10.30 -7.23 15.83
CA PHE A 121 -9.79 -6.11 15.03
C PHE A 121 -9.99 -4.76 15.72
N PHE A 122 -10.89 -4.66 16.70
CA PHE A 122 -11.11 -3.42 17.46
C PHE A 122 -10.46 -3.45 18.84
N ASN A 123 -9.80 -4.56 19.21
CA ASN A 123 -9.17 -4.75 20.51
C ASN A 123 -7.65 -4.97 20.40
N ILE A 124 -6.98 -4.21 19.54
CA ILE A 124 -5.52 -4.22 19.38
C ILE A 124 -4.93 -2.85 19.66
N GLU A 125 -3.71 -2.81 20.20
CA GLU A 125 -2.99 -1.57 20.43
C GLU A 125 -2.31 -1.07 19.15
N LYS A 126 -1.95 0.22 19.08
CA LYS A 126 -1.35 0.85 17.89
C LYS A 126 -0.12 0.11 17.35
N ASN A 127 0.79 -0.33 18.23
CA ASN A 127 1.99 -1.06 17.83
C ASN A 127 1.68 -2.46 17.26
N GLU A 128 0.71 -3.16 17.85
CA GLU A 128 0.20 -4.45 17.39
C GLU A 128 -0.47 -4.30 16.03
N PHE A 129 -1.29 -3.25 15.85
CA PHE A 129 -1.91 -2.91 14.58
C PHE A 129 -0.87 -2.71 13.48
N ILE A 130 0.17 -1.92 13.73
CA ILE A 130 1.24 -1.66 12.73
C ILE A 130 1.92 -2.97 12.33
N LYS A 131 2.22 -3.86 13.29
CA LYS A 131 2.80 -5.18 13.01
C LYS A 131 1.84 -6.05 12.18
N LEU A 132 0.57 -6.12 12.56
CA LEU A 132 -0.45 -6.91 11.87
C LEU A 132 -0.71 -6.40 10.45
N LYS A 133 -0.75 -5.08 10.24
CA LYS A 133 -0.86 -4.48 8.91
C LYS A 133 0.28 -4.93 8.01
N LYS A 134 1.54 -4.76 8.47
CA LYS A 134 2.72 -5.17 7.70
C LYS A 134 2.72 -6.67 7.39
N LEU A 135 2.31 -7.49 8.35
CA LEU A 135 2.17 -8.93 8.15
C LEU A 135 1.07 -9.26 7.12
N TYR A 136 -0.08 -8.61 7.20
CA TYR A 136 -1.16 -8.80 6.25
C TYR A 136 -0.73 -8.35 4.84
N ASP A 137 -0.07 -7.20 4.72
CA ASP A 137 0.50 -6.72 3.45
C ASP A 137 1.45 -7.77 2.86
N TYR A 138 2.35 -8.33 3.69
CA TYR A 138 3.24 -9.41 3.27
C TYR A 138 2.48 -10.67 2.83
N SER A 139 1.42 -11.06 3.55
CA SER A 139 0.65 -12.25 3.20
C SER A 139 -0.07 -12.10 1.85
N GLN A 140 -0.57 -10.91 1.54
CA GLN A 140 -1.17 -10.60 0.25
C GLN A 140 -0.13 -10.52 -0.87
N ASN A 141 1.09 -10.09 -0.54
CA ASN A 141 2.16 -9.93 -1.53
C ASN A 141 2.93 -11.23 -1.80
N TYR A 142 2.83 -12.24 -0.94
CA TYR A 142 3.68 -13.42 -0.97
C TYR A 142 3.69 -14.12 -2.33
N ASP A 143 2.53 -14.33 -2.96
CA ASP A 143 2.44 -15.08 -4.21
C ASP A 143 3.06 -14.30 -5.38
N ALA A 144 2.85 -12.98 -5.43
CA ALA A 144 3.50 -12.11 -6.40
C ALA A 144 5.03 -12.11 -6.20
N ILE A 145 5.49 -12.10 -4.95
CA ILE A 145 6.92 -12.20 -4.62
C ILE A 145 7.48 -13.53 -5.09
N GLN A 146 6.81 -14.64 -4.75
CA GLN A 146 7.23 -15.98 -5.12
C GLN A 146 7.36 -16.13 -6.63
N MET A 147 6.37 -15.64 -7.38
CA MET A 147 6.40 -15.66 -8.85
C MET A 147 7.57 -14.85 -9.42
N LYS A 148 7.84 -13.66 -8.87
CA LYS A 148 8.93 -12.80 -9.36
C LYS A 148 10.31 -13.43 -9.15
N VAL A 149 10.53 -14.07 -8.00
CA VAL A 149 11.86 -14.60 -7.61
C VAL A 149 12.09 -16.07 -7.98
N ALA A 150 11.07 -16.75 -8.52
CA ALA A 150 11.20 -18.14 -8.96
C ALA A 150 12.26 -18.35 -10.06
N PRO A 151 12.41 -17.47 -11.07
CA PRO A 151 13.46 -17.60 -12.08
C PRO A 151 14.85 -17.38 -11.48
N SER A 152 15.82 -18.24 -11.80
CA SER A 152 17.19 -18.13 -11.25
C SER A 152 17.92 -16.84 -11.63
N ASN A 153 17.52 -16.20 -12.73
CA ASN A 153 18.07 -14.93 -13.22
C ASN A 153 17.22 -13.72 -12.80
N SER A 154 16.25 -13.87 -11.89
CA SER A 154 15.43 -12.76 -11.41
C SER A 154 16.30 -11.70 -10.74
N VAL A 155 16.10 -10.44 -11.11
CA VAL A 155 16.76 -9.29 -10.49
C VAL A 155 15.71 -8.52 -9.67
N CYS A 156 16.06 -8.17 -8.44
CA CYS A 156 15.24 -7.34 -7.57
C CYS A 156 15.90 -5.99 -7.36
N SER A 157 15.08 -4.95 -7.23
CA SER A 157 15.53 -3.69 -6.68
C SER A 157 16.02 -3.86 -5.23
N HIS A 158 16.84 -2.90 -4.77
CA HIS A 158 17.31 -2.88 -3.39
C HIS A 158 16.14 -2.75 -2.39
N LEU A 159 15.15 -1.91 -2.69
CA LEU A 159 14.00 -1.67 -1.81
C LEU A 159 13.06 -2.89 -1.76
N TYR A 160 12.86 -3.58 -2.88
CA TYR A 160 12.08 -4.81 -2.93
C TYR A 160 12.72 -5.93 -2.10
N HIS A 161 14.03 -6.14 -2.26
CA HIS A 161 14.76 -7.13 -1.45
C HIS A 161 14.69 -6.80 0.06
N LYS A 162 14.83 -5.52 0.41
CA LYS A 162 14.68 -5.06 1.80
C LYS A 162 13.28 -5.35 2.34
N TYR A 163 12.23 -5.01 1.60
CA TYR A 163 10.85 -5.29 1.96
C TYR A 163 10.60 -6.78 2.22
N MET A 164 11.07 -7.66 1.34
CA MET A 164 10.95 -9.11 1.51
C MET A 164 11.62 -9.59 2.81
N THR A 165 12.84 -9.12 3.06
CA THR A 165 13.62 -9.51 4.24
C THR A 165 12.95 -9.07 5.53
N GLU A 166 12.61 -7.78 5.63
CA GLU A 166 11.97 -7.20 6.83
C GLU A 166 10.60 -7.84 7.09
N SER A 167 9.85 -8.17 6.04
CA SER A 167 8.53 -8.80 6.17
C SER A 167 8.62 -10.23 6.71
N TYR A 168 9.60 -11.01 6.24
CA TYR A 168 9.83 -12.38 6.73
C TYR A 168 10.35 -12.38 8.19
N GLU A 169 11.24 -11.44 8.52
CA GLU A 169 11.73 -11.27 9.89
C GLU A 169 10.59 -10.89 10.84
N LEU A 170 9.73 -9.94 10.43
CA LEU A 170 8.54 -9.59 11.19
C LEU A 170 7.62 -10.79 11.40
N TYR A 171 7.31 -11.57 10.35
CA TYR A 171 6.53 -12.81 10.49
C TYR A 171 7.13 -13.75 11.55
N SER A 172 8.45 -13.97 11.49
CA SER A 172 9.17 -14.83 12.45
C SER A 172 9.10 -14.30 13.88
N THR A 173 9.19 -12.98 14.06
CA THR A 173 9.03 -12.30 15.35
C THR A 173 7.62 -12.50 15.90
N ILE A 174 6.58 -12.19 15.12
CA ILE A 174 5.18 -12.33 15.56
C ILE A 174 4.86 -13.79 15.90
N LYS A 175 5.34 -14.74 15.09
CA LYS A 175 5.17 -16.17 15.36
C LYS A 175 5.77 -16.59 16.70
N THR A 176 6.94 -16.05 17.04
CA THR A 176 7.59 -16.30 18.34
C THR A 176 6.79 -15.67 19.48
N GLU A 177 6.41 -14.40 19.34
CA GLU A 177 5.58 -13.66 20.31
C GLU A 177 4.26 -14.37 20.61
N CYS A 178 3.64 -14.97 19.60
CA CYS A 178 2.32 -15.60 19.68
C CYS A 178 2.34 -17.13 19.84
N SER A 179 3.52 -17.73 20.03
CA SER A 179 3.71 -19.18 20.13
C SER A 179 2.90 -19.83 21.26
N SER A 180 2.79 -19.17 22.42
CA SER A 180 2.07 -19.64 23.60
C SER A 180 0.81 -18.83 23.94
N ASP A 181 0.62 -17.66 23.34
CA ASP A 181 -0.49 -16.75 23.66
C ASP A 181 -1.72 -16.98 22.77
N THR A 182 -2.67 -17.79 23.24
CA THR A 182 -3.92 -18.08 22.53
C THR A 182 -5.04 -17.06 22.77
N LYS A 183 -4.83 -16.09 23.67
CA LYS A 183 -5.91 -15.27 24.24
C LYS A 183 -5.88 -13.81 23.83
N ARG A 184 -4.74 -13.25 23.43
CA ARG A 184 -4.71 -11.86 22.95
C ARG A 184 -5.28 -11.74 21.55
N ALA A 185 -6.06 -10.69 21.31
CA ALA A 185 -6.65 -10.37 20.01
C ALA A 185 -5.58 -10.33 18.91
N TYR A 186 -4.45 -9.66 19.19
CA TYR A 186 -3.26 -9.65 18.35
C TYR A 186 -2.84 -11.04 17.86
N CYS A 187 -2.71 -12.02 18.76
CA CYS A 187 -2.28 -13.36 18.40
C CYS A 187 -3.38 -14.20 17.74
N ARG A 188 -4.66 -13.92 17.98
CA ARG A 188 -5.76 -14.54 17.23
C ARG A 188 -5.81 -14.05 15.78
N ILE A 189 -5.64 -12.74 15.57
CA ILE A 189 -5.56 -12.17 14.22
C ILE A 189 -4.34 -12.72 13.48
N PHE A 190 -3.17 -12.77 14.12
CA PHE A 190 -1.97 -13.40 13.56
C PHE A 190 -2.25 -14.81 13.05
N ARG A 191 -2.84 -15.68 13.88
CA ARG A 191 -3.17 -17.06 13.48
C ARG A 191 -4.15 -17.12 12.33
N ASN A 192 -5.11 -16.19 12.27
CA ASN A 192 -6.05 -16.11 11.16
C ASN A 192 -5.31 -15.81 9.85
N ILE A 193 -4.40 -14.83 9.86
CA ILE A 193 -3.56 -14.50 8.70
C ILE A 193 -2.65 -15.68 8.34
N GLU A 194 -2.02 -16.31 9.34
CA GLU A 194 -1.13 -17.45 9.11
C GLU A 194 -1.87 -18.63 8.47
N ASN A 195 -3.05 -18.98 8.96
CA ASN A 195 -3.82 -20.13 8.48
C ASN A 195 -4.52 -19.91 7.13
N ASN A 196 -4.90 -18.67 6.81
CA ASN A 196 -5.68 -18.39 5.59
C ASN A 196 -4.83 -17.88 4.44
N ASN A 197 -3.78 -17.11 4.73
CA ASN A 197 -3.01 -16.42 3.69
C ASN A 197 -1.57 -16.94 3.54
N LEU A 198 -0.95 -17.37 4.65
CA LEU A 198 0.42 -17.89 4.69
C LEU A 198 0.50 -19.41 4.89
N LYS A 199 -0.61 -20.13 4.74
CA LYS A 199 -0.63 -21.58 4.93
C LYS A 199 0.40 -22.24 4.02
N ASP A 200 1.29 -23.03 4.61
CA ASP A 200 2.42 -23.70 3.94
C ASP A 200 3.50 -22.76 3.36
N LYS A 201 3.31 -21.44 3.41
CA LYS A 201 4.23 -20.38 2.94
C LYS A 201 5.24 -19.96 4.02
N THR A 202 5.91 -20.95 4.59
CA THR A 202 6.81 -20.76 5.76
C THR A 202 8.26 -20.50 5.37
N SER A 203 8.63 -20.72 4.11
CA SER A 203 10.01 -20.56 3.65
C SER A 203 10.33 -19.09 3.38
N ARG A 204 11.54 -18.69 3.77
CA ARG A 204 12.12 -17.40 3.38
C ARG A 204 12.37 -17.38 1.88
N LEU A 205 11.69 -16.47 1.17
CA LEU A 205 11.95 -16.22 -0.24
C LEU A 205 13.28 -15.46 -0.40
N MET A 206 14.03 -15.77 -1.46
CA MET A 206 15.33 -15.17 -1.74
C MET A 206 15.37 -14.62 -3.16
N CYS A 207 16.06 -13.50 -3.35
CA CYS A 207 16.36 -12.94 -4.66
C CYS A 207 17.89 -12.89 -4.83
N PHE A 208 18.43 -13.64 -5.78
CA PHE A 208 19.87 -13.86 -5.89
C PHE A 208 20.62 -12.71 -6.59
N HIS A 209 19.91 -11.92 -7.40
CA HIS A 209 20.48 -10.75 -8.07
C HIS A 209 19.77 -9.50 -7.58
N ILE A 210 20.54 -8.53 -7.05
CA ILE A 210 20.00 -7.30 -6.46
C ILE A 210 20.66 -6.11 -7.14
N ASN A 211 19.84 -5.20 -7.65
CA ASN A 211 20.31 -3.93 -8.20
C ASN A 211 20.94 -3.07 -7.10
N LYS A 212 21.96 -2.29 -7.47
CA LYS A 212 22.52 -1.30 -6.55
C LYS A 212 21.43 -0.29 -6.16
N PRO A 213 21.46 0.22 -4.92
CA PRO A 213 20.57 1.32 -4.55
C PRO A 213 20.83 2.50 -5.48
N VAL A 214 19.77 3.09 -6.02
CA VAL A 214 19.88 4.30 -6.83
C VAL A 214 20.40 5.41 -5.92
N SER A 215 21.65 5.82 -6.10
CA SER A 215 22.14 7.03 -5.46
C SER A 215 21.56 8.24 -6.19
N SER A 216 21.21 9.28 -5.46
CA SER A 216 20.61 10.52 -5.98
C SER A 216 21.49 11.27 -7.02
N GLU A 217 22.68 10.77 -7.33
CA GLU A 217 23.60 11.36 -8.31
C GLU A 217 23.37 10.83 -9.74
N GLU A 218 22.91 9.58 -9.91
CA GLU A 218 22.73 8.97 -11.25
C GLU A 218 21.50 9.53 -11.99
N GLY A 219 20.49 10.02 -11.27
CA GLY A 219 19.32 10.69 -11.84
C GLY A 219 19.63 12.06 -12.47
N ARG A 220 20.73 12.72 -12.08
CA ARG A 220 21.15 14.00 -12.68
C ARG A 220 21.86 13.81 -14.02
N SER A 221 22.58 12.70 -14.21
CA SER A 221 23.36 12.46 -15.43
C SER A 221 22.48 12.16 -16.65
N ARG A 222 21.33 11.49 -16.44
CA ARG A 222 20.37 11.20 -17.53
C ARG A 222 19.70 12.43 -18.13
N MET A 223 19.53 13.52 -17.36
CA MET A 223 18.97 14.77 -17.91
C MET A 223 19.99 15.59 -18.69
N GLN A 224 21.29 15.34 -18.55
CA GLN A 224 22.33 16.15 -19.18
C GLN A 224 22.78 15.63 -20.55
N HIS A 225 22.48 14.37 -20.88
CA HIS A 225 22.77 13.77 -22.20
C HIS A 225 21.69 14.05 -23.27
N GLY A 226 20.57 14.70 -22.93
CA GLY A 226 19.50 15.04 -23.87
C GLY A 226 19.61 16.43 -24.52
N LEU A 227 20.60 17.25 -24.15
CA LEU A 227 20.72 18.65 -24.59
C LEU A 227 22.16 19.05 -24.96
N THR A 228 22.87 18.26 -25.75
CA THR A 228 24.10 18.76 -26.43
C THR A 228 24.21 18.13 -27.82
N GLY A 229 23.57 18.79 -28.79
CA GLY A 229 23.60 18.36 -30.18
C GLY A 229 23.29 19.47 -31.15
N GLU A 230 23.99 20.61 -31.05
CA GLU A 230 24.42 21.34 -32.26
C GLU A 230 25.58 22.29 -31.95
N SER A 231 26.73 21.94 -32.51
CA SER A 231 28.03 22.59 -32.35
C SER A 231 28.16 23.76 -33.32
N SER A 232 28.53 24.90 -32.74
CA SER A 232 29.14 26.06 -33.37
C SER A 232 30.20 25.70 -34.42
N ARG A 233 30.16 26.34 -35.59
CA ARG A 233 31.34 26.52 -36.46
C ARG A 233 31.74 27.99 -36.48
N ARG A 234 32.96 28.24 -36.03
CA ARG A 234 33.67 29.53 -35.99
C ARG A 234 34.22 29.93 -37.36
N SER A 235 34.45 31.23 -37.44
CA SER A 235 34.95 32.08 -38.51
C SER A 235 36.41 31.86 -38.94
N ASP A 236 36.68 32.31 -40.18
CA ASP A 236 37.74 33.22 -40.62
C ASP A 236 38.72 32.78 -41.74
N GLU A 237 38.69 33.64 -42.77
CA GLU A 237 39.78 34.24 -43.57
C GLU A 237 40.41 33.63 -44.84
N GLN A 238 40.43 34.53 -45.84
CA GLN A 238 41.43 34.84 -46.87
C GLN A 238 41.39 34.15 -48.24
N GLY A 239 41.08 34.97 -49.25
CA GLY A 239 41.34 34.74 -50.68
C GLY A 239 40.98 35.97 -51.54
N SER A 240 41.98 36.80 -51.85
CA SER A 240 41.97 37.78 -52.97
C SER A 240 42.71 37.18 -54.18
N PRO A 241 42.74 37.78 -55.39
CA PRO A 241 41.82 38.72 -56.05
C PRO A 241 41.52 38.32 -57.52
N MET A 242 40.54 38.95 -58.20
CA MET A 242 40.58 39.29 -59.64
C MET A 242 39.35 40.11 -60.05
N GLY A 243 39.55 41.32 -60.60
CA GLY A 243 38.55 42.05 -61.40
C GLY A 243 38.81 41.84 -62.90
N PRO A 244 38.35 42.72 -63.80
CA PRO A 244 37.08 43.44 -63.81
C PRO A 244 36.29 43.21 -65.13
N ARG A 245 34.99 43.53 -65.12
CA ARG A 245 34.29 44.13 -66.26
C ARG A 245 33.14 44.98 -65.74
#